data_AF-A0A240UIG7-F1
#
_entry.id   AF-A0A240UIG7-F1
#
_cell.length_a   1.000
_cell.length_b   1.000
_cell.length_c   1.000
_cell.angle_alpha   90.00
_cell.angle_beta   90.00
_cell.angle_gamma   90.00
#
_symmetry.space_group_name_H-M   'P 1'
#
loop_
_entity.id
_entity.type
_entity.pdbx_description
1 polymer ?
#
loop_
_entity_poly.entity_id
_entity_poly.type
_entity_poly.pdbx_seq_one_letter_code
_entity_poly.pdbx_strand_id
1 'polypeptide(L)'
;MKRAAAPTTAKAKPAPAPVSPAKEARAKKPKLVRDSFTIPKDEYAVIETLKQRADSLAQPAKKSELLRAGLKLLAGLPDAALRTALQAVPSIKTGRPKADVPATKTAGKAVRK
;
A
#
# COMPACT_ATOMS: atom_id res chain seq x y z
N MET A 1 -68.88 23.43 20.02
CA MET A 1 -68.83 21.96 19.80
C MET A 1 -69.90 21.56 18.79
N LYS A 2 -69.55 21.21 17.53
CA LYS A 2 -70.44 20.61 16.52
C LYS A 2 -69.65 19.80 15.49
N ARG A 3 -70.12 18.56 15.23
CA ARG A 3 -70.02 17.68 14.02
C ARG A 3 -68.63 17.15 13.61
N ALA A 4 -68.34 15.85 13.49
CA ALA A 4 -68.96 14.68 12.79
C ALA A 4 -68.59 14.52 11.29
N ALA A 5 -67.79 13.48 10.99
CA ALA A 5 -67.62 12.61 9.79
C ALA A 5 -67.83 13.20 8.37
N ALA A 6 -66.81 13.27 7.47
CA ALA A 6 -66.26 12.24 6.53
C ALA A 6 -66.35 12.79 5.06
N PRO A 7 -65.81 12.23 3.95
CA PRO A 7 -64.78 11.19 3.70
C PRO A 7 -63.78 11.55 2.54
N THR A 8 -63.01 10.54 2.10
CA THR A 8 -62.38 10.34 0.77
C THR A 8 -61.15 11.15 0.34
N THR A 9 -60.03 10.43 0.16
CA THR A 9 -59.34 10.32 -1.14
C THR A 9 -58.38 9.13 -1.08
N ALA A 10 -58.68 8.12 -1.90
CA ALA A 10 -57.85 6.95 -2.10
C ALA A 10 -56.50 7.37 -2.70
N LYS A 11 -55.40 7.15 -1.98
CA LYS A 11 -54.06 7.28 -2.55
C LYS A 11 -53.69 5.98 -3.25
N ALA A 12 -53.67 6.08 -4.58
CA ALA A 12 -53.22 5.06 -5.51
C ALA A 12 -51.82 4.54 -5.13
N LYS A 13 -51.66 3.23 -5.29
CA LYS A 13 -50.43 2.46 -5.14
C LYS A 13 -49.65 2.50 -6.45
N PRO A 14 -48.40 2.99 -6.51
CA PRO A 14 -47.54 2.71 -7.65
C PRO A 14 -46.85 1.35 -7.48
N ALA A 15 -46.87 0.58 -8.56
CA ALA A 15 -46.25 -0.72 -8.77
C ALA A 15 -44.69 -0.60 -8.91
N PRO A 16 -43.94 -1.72 -9.05
CA PRO A 16 -42.56 -1.85 -8.59
C PRO A 16 -41.47 -1.31 -9.53
N ALA A 17 -40.35 -0.96 -8.88
CA ALA A 17 -38.96 -0.73 -9.29
C ALA A 17 -38.54 -0.76 -10.77
N PRO A 18 -37.64 0.15 -11.17
CA PRO A 18 -36.48 -0.16 -11.98
C PRO A 18 -35.26 -0.43 -11.08
N VAL A 19 -34.75 -1.65 -11.19
CA VAL A 19 -33.41 -2.03 -10.73
C VAL A 19 -32.35 -1.47 -11.69
N SER A 20 -31.16 -1.16 -11.14
CA SER A 20 -29.84 -1.04 -11.81
C SER A 20 -29.37 0.40 -12.13
N PRO A 21 -28.05 0.71 -12.05
CA PRO A 21 -26.94 -0.23 -12.03
C PRO A 21 -26.20 -0.32 -10.70
N ALA A 22 -25.81 -1.57 -10.44
CA ALA A 22 -24.69 -2.00 -9.64
C ALA A 22 -23.68 -0.89 -9.35
N LYS A 23 -23.55 -0.62 -8.05
CA LYS A 23 -22.33 -0.20 -7.37
C LYS A 23 -21.11 -0.70 -8.16
N GLU A 24 -20.51 0.19 -8.94
CA GLU A 24 -19.21 -0.05 -9.55
C GLU A 24 -18.30 -0.54 -8.42
N ALA A 25 -17.96 -1.81 -8.49
CA ALA A 25 -16.99 -2.43 -7.62
C ALA A 25 -15.69 -1.65 -7.86
N ARG A 26 -15.44 -0.65 -7.00
CA ARG A 26 -14.17 0.04 -6.92
C ARG A 26 -13.13 -1.07 -6.77
N ALA A 27 -12.44 -1.35 -7.86
CA ALA A 27 -11.37 -2.31 -7.91
C ALA A 27 -10.49 -2.03 -6.68
N LYS A 28 -10.39 -3.02 -5.80
CA LYS A 28 -9.67 -2.88 -4.54
C LYS A 28 -8.26 -2.41 -4.88
N LYS A 29 -7.96 -1.15 -4.57
CA LYS A 29 -6.62 -0.59 -4.75
C LYS A 29 -5.65 -1.54 -4.04
N PRO A 30 -4.62 -2.08 -4.73
CA PRO A 30 -3.72 -3.03 -4.13
C PRO A 30 -3.12 -2.42 -2.85
N LYS A 31 -3.18 -3.16 -1.74
CA LYS A 31 -2.72 -2.69 -0.45
C LYS A 31 -1.21 -2.47 -0.53
N LEU A 32 -0.79 -1.21 -0.53
CA LEU A 32 0.62 -0.86 -0.61
C LEU A 32 1.25 -1.07 0.78
N VAL A 33 2.10 -2.09 0.91
CA VAL A 33 2.92 -2.31 2.09
C VAL A 33 4.23 -1.55 1.92
N ARG A 34 4.55 -0.68 2.87
CA ARG A 34 5.84 0.02 2.93
C ARG A 34 6.74 -0.71 3.91
N ASP A 35 7.72 -1.43 3.37
CA ASP A 35 8.84 -1.98 4.15
C ASP A 35 10.05 -1.04 4.10
N SER A 36 10.74 -0.92 5.24
CA SER A 36 11.99 -0.16 5.36
C SER A 36 13.14 -1.14 5.57
N PHE A 37 14.09 -1.16 4.64
CA PHE A 37 15.27 -2.03 4.69
C PHE A 37 16.52 -1.27 5.14
N THR A 38 17.33 -1.91 5.97
CA THR A 38 18.71 -1.49 6.27
C THR A 38 19.64 -2.18 5.28
N ILE A 39 20.32 -1.41 4.44
CA ILE A 39 21.20 -1.89 3.36
C ILE A 39 22.60 -1.30 3.59
N PRO A 40 23.70 -2.07 3.44
CA PRO A 40 25.05 -1.55 3.53
C PRO A 40 25.32 -0.46 2.49
N LYS A 41 26.31 0.39 2.77
CA LYS A 41 26.67 1.49 1.88
C LYS A 41 27.11 0.99 0.49
N ASP A 42 27.85 -0.11 0.44
CA ASP A 42 28.36 -0.67 -0.81
C ASP A 42 27.23 -1.17 -1.72
N GLU A 43 26.24 -1.88 -1.15
CA GLU A 43 25.05 -2.31 -1.88
C GLU A 43 24.14 -1.13 -2.27
N TYR A 44 24.09 -0.07 -1.44
CA TYR A 44 23.36 1.13 -1.80
C TYR A 44 23.98 1.82 -3.02
N ALA A 45 25.31 1.80 -3.16
CA ALA A 45 26.00 2.34 -4.33
C ALA A 45 25.61 1.58 -5.61
N VAL A 46 25.45 0.25 -5.52
CA VAL A 46 24.96 -0.57 -6.66
C VAL A 46 23.58 -0.10 -7.13
N ILE A 47 22.68 0.29 -6.23
CA ILE A 47 21.36 0.82 -6.61
C ILE A 47 21.50 2.10 -7.43
N GLU A 48 22.41 3.01 -7.06
CA GLU A 48 22.65 4.24 -7.82
C GLU A 48 23.25 3.93 -9.20
N THR A 49 24.20 3.00 -9.29
CA THR A 49 24.72 2.54 -10.58
C THR A 49 23.61 1.92 -11.44
N LEU A 50 22.69 1.15 -10.86
CA LEU A 50 21.56 0.57 -11.59
C LEU A 50 20.59 1.65 -12.09
N LYS A 51 20.38 2.74 -11.34
CA LYS A 51 19.59 3.89 -11.80
C LYS A 51 20.24 4.56 -13.00
N GLN A 52 21.54 4.85 -12.93
CA GLN A 52 22.28 5.45 -14.05
C GLN A 52 22.23 4.58 -15.31
N ARG A 53 22.34 3.25 -15.14
CA ARG A 53 22.17 2.30 -16.26
C ARG A 53 20.76 2.34 -16.83
N ALA A 54 19.74 2.42 -15.98
CA ALA A 54 18.35 2.51 -16.42
C ALA A 54 18.07 3.84 -17.16
N ASP A 55 18.64 4.95 -16.68
CA ASP A 55 18.59 6.25 -17.34
C ASP A 55 19.24 6.19 -18.74
N SER A 56 20.38 5.50 -18.86
CA SER A 56 21.06 5.27 -20.15
C SER A 56 20.23 4.43 -21.12
N LEU A 57 19.33 3.59 -20.62
CA LEU A 57 18.36 2.81 -21.40
C LEU A 57 17.06 3.57 -21.67
N ALA A 58 17.02 4.88 -21.40
CA ALA A 58 15.84 5.74 -21.49
C ALA A 58 14.65 5.26 -20.63
N GLN A 59 14.93 4.55 -19.53
CA GLN A 59 13.94 4.04 -18.59
C GLN A 59 14.31 4.48 -17.16
N PRO A 60 14.10 5.76 -16.81
CA PRO A 60 14.45 6.25 -15.48
C PRO A 60 13.63 5.53 -14.41
N ALA A 61 14.32 4.81 -13.52
CA ALA A 61 13.69 3.95 -12.52
C ALA A 61 13.86 4.52 -11.11
N LYS A 62 12.78 4.48 -10.32
CA LYS A 62 12.86 4.80 -8.89
C LYS A 62 13.46 3.64 -8.10
N LYS A 63 14.05 3.94 -6.93
CA LYS A 63 14.58 2.90 -6.03
C LYS A 63 13.56 1.79 -5.74
N SER A 64 12.30 2.16 -5.47
CA SER A 64 11.25 1.18 -5.18
C SER A 64 10.85 0.34 -6.39
N GLU A 65 11.02 0.86 -7.61
CA GLU A 65 10.74 0.12 -8.85
C GLU A 65 11.87 -0.87 -9.16
N LEU A 66 13.14 -0.47 -9.00
CA LEU A 66 14.29 -1.37 -9.13
C LEU A 66 14.21 -2.55 -8.15
N LEU A 67 13.85 -2.30 -6.89
CA LEU A 67 13.67 -3.37 -5.90
C LEU A 67 12.55 -4.33 -6.29
N ARG A 68 11.40 -3.82 -6.77
CA ARG A 68 10.29 -4.67 -7.25
C ARG A 68 10.66 -5.44 -8.52
N ALA A 69 11.44 -4.84 -9.42
CA ALA A 69 11.94 -5.50 -10.63
C ALA A 69 12.91 -6.63 -10.28
N GLY A 70 13.83 -6.39 -9.33
CA GLY A 70 14.73 -7.42 -8.80
C GLY A 70 13.96 -8.60 -8.20
N LEU A 71 12.91 -8.34 -7.40
CA LEU A 71 12.07 -9.41 -6.86
C LEU A 71 11.37 -10.23 -7.95
N LYS A 72 10.85 -9.58 -9.00
CA LYS A 72 10.24 -10.27 -10.14
C LYS A 72 11.25 -11.14 -10.89
N LEU A 73 12.48 -10.63 -11.07
CA LEU A 73 13.56 -11.38 -11.71
C LEU A 73 13.95 -12.60 -10.86
N LEU A 74 14.14 -12.42 -9.55
CA LEU A 74 14.46 -13.52 -8.62
C LEU A 74 13.37 -14.60 -8.59
N ALA A 75 12.09 -14.21 -8.68
CA ALA A 75 10.97 -15.15 -8.73
C ALA A 75 10.93 -15.98 -10.03
N GLY A 76 11.58 -15.54 -11.11
CA GLY A 76 11.68 -16.27 -12.36
C GLY A 76 12.90 -17.19 -12.47
N LEU A 77 13.81 -17.18 -11.50
CA LEU A 77 15.02 -18.02 -11.52
C LEU A 77 14.72 -19.46 -11.07
N PRO A 78 15.43 -20.47 -11.62
CA PRO A 78 15.38 -21.83 -11.09
C PRO A 78 16.06 -21.92 -9.72
N ASP A 79 15.66 -22.90 -8.91
CA ASP A 79 16.07 -23.04 -7.49
C ASP A 79 17.59 -23.00 -7.28
N ALA A 80 18.36 -23.64 -8.16
CA ALA A 80 19.83 -23.64 -8.08
C ALA A 80 20.42 -22.23 -8.28
N ALA A 81 19.88 -21.46 -9.23
CA ALA A 81 20.31 -20.08 -9.48
C ALA A 81 19.87 -19.16 -8.34
N LEU A 82 18.66 -19.35 -7.81
CA LEU A 82 18.17 -18.60 -6.65
C LEU A 82 19.05 -18.84 -5.42
N ARG A 83 19.42 -20.10 -5.13
CA ARG A 83 20.31 -20.45 -4.03
C ARG A 83 21.67 -19.77 -4.16
N THR A 84 22.24 -19.78 -5.35
CA THR A 84 23.52 -19.13 -5.64
C THR A 84 23.42 -17.61 -5.44
N ALA A 85 22.34 -17.00 -5.94
CA ALA A 85 22.08 -15.57 -5.76
C ALA A 85 21.94 -15.18 -4.28
N LEU A 86 21.27 -16.01 -3.46
CA LEU A 86 21.13 -15.77 -2.02
C LEU A 86 22.45 -15.93 -1.25
N GLN A 87 23.31 -16.87 -1.66
CA GLN A 87 24.63 -17.06 -1.04
C GLN A 87 25.61 -15.93 -1.35
N ALA A 88 25.43 -15.25 -2.49
CA ALA A 88 26.24 -14.10 -2.86
C ALA A 88 25.91 -12.83 -2.05
N VAL A 89 24.75 -12.77 -1.41
CA VAL A 89 24.37 -11.63 -0.56
C VAL A 89 24.97 -11.82 0.84
N PRO A 90 25.79 -10.87 1.33
CA PRO A 90 26.32 -10.93 2.69
C PRO A 90 25.17 -11.00 3.70
N SER A 91 25.18 -12.03 4.55
CA SER A 91 24.20 -12.16 5.63
C SER A 91 24.49 -11.12 6.71
N ILE A 92 23.84 -9.96 6.62
CA ILE A 92 23.97 -8.92 7.64
C ILE A 92 23.05 -9.27 8.80
N LYS A 93 23.59 -9.30 10.01
CA LYS A 93 22.81 -9.40 11.25
C LYS A 93 22.11 -8.06 11.53
N THR A 94 21.21 -7.64 10.64
CA THR A 94 20.37 -6.46 10.88
C THR A 94 19.22 -6.88 11.80
N GLY A 95 19.27 -6.40 13.04
CA GLY A 95 18.07 -6.33 13.84
C GLY A 95 17.08 -5.45 13.10
N ARG A 96 15.98 -6.05 12.61
CA ARG A 96 14.76 -5.28 12.35
C ARG A 96 14.58 -4.31 13.50
N PRO A 97 14.30 -3.01 13.28
CA PRO A 97 13.92 -2.16 14.40
C PRO A 97 12.77 -2.85 15.13
N LYS A 98 13.01 -3.26 16.38
CA LYS A 98 11.92 -3.66 17.27
C LYS A 98 10.99 -2.46 17.29
N ALA A 99 9.72 -2.71 17.02
CA ALA A 99 8.71 -1.68 16.91
C ALA A 99 8.80 -0.69 18.07
N ASP A 100 9.29 0.53 17.82
CA ASP A 100 9.02 1.67 18.69
C ASP A 100 7.80 2.40 18.12
N VAL A 101 6.68 1.96 18.68
CA VAL A 101 5.47 2.71 19.08
C VAL A 101 5.26 4.09 18.43
N PRO A 102 4.05 4.37 17.90
CA PRO A 102 3.73 5.63 17.25
C PRO A 102 3.89 6.82 18.21
N ALA A 103 4.62 7.84 17.77
CA ALA A 103 4.60 9.17 18.40
C ALA A 103 3.24 9.84 18.16
N THR A 104 2.24 9.46 18.95
CA THR A 104 0.99 10.23 19.11
C THR A 104 1.16 11.30 20.19
N LYS A 105 1.07 12.55 19.73
CA LYS A 105 0.71 13.81 20.44
C LYS A 105 0.27 13.68 21.90
N THR A 106 0.78 14.52 22.81
CA THR A 106 -0.08 15.50 23.56
C THR A 106 0.74 16.57 24.29
N ALA A 107 0.22 17.79 24.28
CA ALA A 107 0.64 18.93 25.09
C ALA A 107 0.43 18.67 26.59
N GLY A 108 1.29 19.25 27.43
CA GLY A 108 1.20 19.19 28.89
C GLY A 108 1.98 20.32 29.56
N LYS A 109 1.21 21.33 29.95
CA LYS A 109 1.55 22.56 30.69
C LYS A 109 2.30 22.29 32.02
N ALA A 110 3.24 23.19 32.35
CA ALA A 110 3.61 23.72 33.68
C ALA A 110 3.92 22.78 34.87
N VAL A 111 4.99 23.09 35.62
CA VAL A 111 4.97 23.55 37.04
C VAL A 111 6.38 23.43 37.68
N ARG A 112 6.88 24.59 38.14
CA ARG A 112 7.67 24.91 39.35
C ARG A 112 8.78 23.96 39.84
N LYS A 113 9.99 24.52 39.97
CA LYS A 113 10.63 24.71 41.29
C LYS A 113 11.46 25.98 41.28
#